data_AF-A0A8T2D5C4-F1
#
_entry.id   AF-A0A8T2D5C4-F1
#
_cell.length_a   1.000
_cell.length_b   1.000
_cell.length_c   1.000
_cell.angle_alpha   90.00
_cell.angle_beta   90.00
_cell.angle_gamma   90.00
#
_symmetry.space_group_name_H-M   'P 1'
#
loop_
_entity.id
_entity.type
_entity.pdbx_description
1 polymer ?
#
loop_
_entity_poly.entity_id
_entity_poly.type
_entity_poly.pdbx_seq_one_letter_code
_entity_poly.pdbx_strand_id
1 'polypeptide(L)'
;MASSSYGFGVVYLAVLLPCLLVPASATKYIDAICHLVSDKAFCTKTLNAYPPATSATSTFEAAVATLHLGVSYANNAAGFAGEAAKENPQLKEKFDACQRELALISRGLKNASEELYDDTAYFDVTDCLDNIATMKNLVGKNTDKASKTIITMTLMLEKFIFLAIGATSTIDIKT
;
A
#
# COMPACT_ATOMS: atom_id res chain seq x y z
N MET A 1 59.82 27.82 -29.08
CA MET A 1 59.51 29.12 -28.46
C MET A 1 58.01 29.17 -28.23
N ALA A 2 57.58 29.44 -26.98
CA ALA A 2 56.27 29.97 -26.52
C ALA A 2 54.97 29.30 -27.03
N SER A 3 53.85 29.24 -26.33
CA SER A 3 53.37 29.52 -24.96
C SER A 3 51.84 29.29 -25.04
N SER A 4 51.22 28.73 -23.99
CA SER A 4 49.90 29.10 -23.43
C SER A 4 48.66 29.31 -24.35
N SER A 5 47.41 29.05 -24.00
CA SER A 5 46.67 28.41 -22.90
C SER A 5 45.19 28.77 -23.15
N TYR A 6 44.29 28.08 -22.43
CA TYR A 6 42.91 28.46 -22.11
C TYR A 6 41.82 28.23 -23.15
N GLY A 7 40.90 27.35 -22.75
CA GLY A 7 39.57 27.27 -23.32
C GLY A 7 38.77 26.07 -22.79
N PHE A 8 38.80 25.82 -21.48
CA PHE A 8 37.85 24.90 -20.84
C PHE A 8 36.45 25.52 -20.95
N GLY A 9 35.78 25.26 -22.07
CA GLY A 9 34.35 25.53 -22.25
C GLY A 9 33.57 24.40 -21.59
N VAL A 10 33.21 24.58 -20.33
CA VAL A 10 32.27 23.73 -19.60
C VAL A 10 30.96 23.71 -20.39
N VAL A 11 30.67 22.59 -21.06
CA VAL A 11 29.34 22.33 -21.61
C VAL A 11 28.46 22.06 -20.40
N TYR A 12 27.71 23.08 -19.99
CA TYR A 12 26.65 22.96 -19.00
C TYR A 12 25.66 21.91 -19.49
N LEU A 13 25.76 20.70 -18.95
CA LEU A 13 24.68 19.74 -18.98
C LEU A 13 23.60 20.34 -18.10
N ALA A 14 22.66 21.08 -18.70
CA ALA A 14 21.42 21.43 -18.06
C ALA A 14 20.63 20.12 -17.86
N VAL A 15 20.98 19.38 -16.80
CA VAL A 15 20.15 18.33 -16.25
C VAL A 15 18.88 19.04 -15.81
N LEU A 16 17.85 18.96 -16.65
CA LEU A 16 16.49 19.23 -16.27
C LEU A 16 16.19 18.28 -15.11
N LEU A 17 16.40 18.78 -13.90
CA LEU A 17 15.80 18.31 -12.69
C LEU A 17 14.39 18.94 -12.73
N PRO A 18 13.33 18.27 -13.21
CA PRO A 18 12.04 18.63 -12.67
C PRO A 18 12.10 18.19 -11.21
N CYS A 19 12.54 19.14 -10.39
CA CYS A 19 12.00 19.44 -9.08
C CYS A 19 11.05 18.34 -8.58
N LEU A 20 11.59 17.52 -7.68
CA LEU A 20 10.90 16.74 -6.64
C LEU A 20 10.09 17.67 -5.72
N LEU A 21 9.27 18.55 -6.30
CA LEU A 21 8.25 19.31 -5.61
C LEU A 21 7.11 18.33 -5.43
N VAL A 22 7.22 17.48 -4.40
CA VAL A 22 6.01 16.96 -3.76
C VAL A 22 5.17 18.20 -3.47
N PRO A 23 3.96 18.32 -4.03
CA PRO A 23 3.09 19.44 -3.72
C PRO A 23 3.03 19.57 -2.20
N ALA A 24 3.31 20.74 -1.63
CA ALA A 24 3.11 20.97 -0.19
C ALA A 24 1.65 20.69 0.24
N SER A 25 0.73 20.65 -0.74
CA SER A 25 -0.65 20.19 -0.56
C SER A 25 -0.79 18.68 -0.38
N ALA A 26 0.07 17.84 -0.98
CA ALA A 26 -0.02 16.40 -0.82
C ALA A 26 0.39 15.96 0.60
N THR A 27 1.37 16.65 1.20
CA THR A 27 1.80 16.40 2.58
C THR A 27 0.67 16.62 3.58
N LYS A 28 -0.18 17.66 3.43
CA LYS A 28 -1.33 17.85 4.36
C LYS A 28 -2.36 16.72 4.28
N TYR A 29 -2.57 16.11 3.11
CA TYR A 29 -3.54 15.01 2.95
C TYR A 29 -2.98 13.72 3.56
N ILE A 30 -1.70 13.45 3.33
CA ILE A 30 -0.98 12.34 3.96
C ILE A 30 -0.97 12.49 5.49
N ASP A 31 -0.68 13.69 5.99
CA ASP A 31 -0.67 13.96 7.43
C ASP A 31 -2.04 13.76 8.06
N ALA A 32 -3.12 14.15 7.37
CA ALA A 32 -4.50 13.93 7.83
C ALA A 32 -4.81 12.43 7.99
N ILE A 33 -4.50 11.63 6.96
CA ILE A 33 -4.65 10.16 7.00
C ILE A 33 -3.81 9.58 8.13
N CYS A 34 -2.52 9.95 8.21
CA CYS A 34 -1.60 9.40 9.20
C CYS A 34 -1.87 9.86 10.63
N HIS A 35 -2.63 10.94 10.84
CA HIS A 35 -3.03 11.36 12.18
C HIS A 35 -3.89 10.31 12.88
N LEU A 36 -4.70 9.58 12.10
CA LEU A 36 -5.65 8.57 12.55
C LEU A 36 -5.04 7.15 12.67
N VAL A 37 -3.78 6.98 12.25
CA VAL A 37 -3.06 5.70 12.27
C VAL A 37 -2.15 5.61 13.48
N SER A 38 -2.09 4.45 14.12
CA SER A 38 -1.21 4.22 15.29
C SER A 38 0.28 4.26 14.92
N ASP A 39 0.70 3.58 13.85
CA ASP A 39 2.08 3.58 13.34
C ASP A 39 2.29 4.75 12.35
N LYS A 40 2.35 5.98 12.89
CA LYS A 40 2.50 7.21 12.09
C LYS A 40 3.75 7.20 11.22
N ALA A 41 4.86 6.70 11.76
CA ALA A 41 6.13 6.64 11.04
C ALA A 41 6.03 5.73 9.81
N PHE A 42 5.41 4.55 9.95
CA PHE A 42 5.14 3.69 8.81
C PHE A 42 4.20 4.35 7.80
N CYS A 43 3.11 4.97 8.26
CA CYS A 43 2.14 5.65 7.39
C CYS A 43 2.82 6.75 6.55
N THR A 44 3.47 7.72 7.21
CA THR A 44 4.12 8.85 6.54
C THR A 44 5.22 8.38 5.59
N LYS A 45 6.06 7.42 6.01
CA LYS A 45 7.12 6.89 5.14
C LYS A 45 6.55 6.19 3.91
N THR A 46 5.50 5.38 4.10
CA THR A 46 4.88 4.60 3.03
C THR A 46 4.20 5.53 2.02
N LEU A 47 3.34 6.44 2.47
CA LEU A 47 2.56 7.29 1.57
C LEU A 47 3.44 8.33 0.87
N ASN A 48 4.46 8.87 1.52
CA ASN A 48 5.42 9.75 0.84
C ASN A 48 6.30 9.03 -0.20
N ALA A 49 6.45 7.71 -0.08
CA ALA A 49 7.15 6.90 -1.08
C ALA A 49 6.22 6.41 -2.20
N TYR A 50 4.91 6.68 -2.12
CA TYR A 50 3.91 6.19 -3.07
C TYR A 50 3.44 7.33 -3.99
N PRO A 51 3.88 7.36 -5.27
CA PRO A 51 3.64 8.49 -6.16
C PRO A 51 2.17 8.93 -6.29
N PRO A 52 1.17 8.01 -6.36
CA PRO A 52 -0.24 8.41 -6.41
C PRO A 52 -0.69 9.19 -5.17
N ALA A 53 -0.20 8.86 -3.97
CA ALA A 53 -0.51 9.61 -2.75
C ALA A 53 0.19 10.98 -2.73
N THR A 54 1.45 11.05 -3.15
CA THR A 54 2.18 12.32 -3.23
C THR A 54 1.70 13.24 -4.35
N SER A 55 1.00 12.69 -5.35
CA SER A 55 0.44 13.47 -6.47
C SER A 55 -0.98 13.95 -6.18
N ALA A 56 -1.58 13.51 -5.06
CA ALA A 56 -2.94 13.83 -4.72
C ALA A 56 -3.14 15.35 -4.51
N THR A 57 -4.22 15.86 -5.09
CA THR A 57 -4.64 17.25 -5.01
C THR A 57 -5.79 17.46 -4.03
N SER A 58 -6.36 16.38 -3.49
CA SER A 58 -7.39 16.39 -2.45
C SER A 58 -7.21 15.25 -1.43
N THR A 59 -7.87 15.37 -0.27
CA THR A 59 -7.96 14.27 0.72
C THR A 59 -8.60 13.03 0.12
N PHE A 60 -9.64 13.21 -0.70
CA PHE A 60 -10.31 12.12 -1.41
C PHE A 60 -9.33 11.34 -2.31
N GLU A 61 -8.56 12.05 -3.14
CA GLU A 61 -7.55 11.41 -4.01
C GLU A 61 -6.47 10.69 -3.20
N ALA A 62 -6.02 11.26 -2.08
CA ALA A 62 -5.04 10.62 -1.20
C ALA A 62 -5.61 9.35 -0.53
N ALA A 63 -6.89 9.37 -0.14
CA ALA A 63 -7.58 8.23 0.44
C ALA A 63 -7.76 7.10 -0.59
N VAL A 64 -8.22 7.41 -1.80
CA VAL A 64 -8.31 6.45 -2.92
C VAL A 64 -6.94 5.85 -3.22
N ALA A 65 -5.89 6.67 -3.30
CA ALA A 65 -4.52 6.18 -3.51
C ALA A 65 -4.08 5.21 -2.40
N THR A 66 -4.40 5.53 -1.14
CA THR A 66 -4.07 4.67 0.01
C THR A 66 -4.78 3.32 -0.06
N LEU A 67 -6.07 3.30 -0.42
CA LEU A 67 -6.84 2.07 -0.62
C LEU A 67 -6.27 1.23 -1.78
N HIS A 68 -5.98 1.86 -2.92
CA HIS A 68 -5.38 1.18 -4.07
C HIS A 68 -3.99 0.61 -3.79
N LEU A 69 -3.19 1.24 -2.91
CA LEU A 69 -1.93 0.66 -2.44
C LEU A 69 -2.18 -0.69 -1.75
N GLY A 70 -3.16 -0.76 -0.86
CA GLY A 70 -3.57 -2.00 -0.20
C GLY A 70 -4.09 -3.05 -1.17
N VAL A 71 -4.95 -2.67 -2.14
CA VAL A 71 -5.44 -3.54 -3.21
C VAL A 71 -4.28 -4.16 -4.01
N SER A 72 -3.34 -3.32 -4.45
CA SER A 72 -2.18 -3.77 -5.22
C SER A 72 -1.35 -4.78 -4.43
N TYR A 73 -1.11 -4.51 -3.14
CA TYR A 73 -0.38 -5.42 -2.29
C TYR A 73 -1.11 -6.75 -2.05
N ALA A 74 -2.42 -6.71 -1.79
CA ALA A 74 -3.24 -7.89 -1.60
C ALA A 74 -3.24 -8.79 -2.85
N ASN A 75 -3.37 -8.20 -4.04
CA ASN A 75 -3.30 -8.94 -5.32
C ASN A 75 -1.93 -9.61 -5.54
N ASN A 76 -0.83 -8.90 -5.24
CA ASN A 76 0.51 -9.48 -5.36
C ASN A 76 0.71 -10.64 -4.39
N ALA A 77 0.26 -10.50 -3.14
CA ALA A 77 0.30 -11.57 -2.15
C ALA A 77 -0.59 -12.76 -2.57
N ALA A 78 -1.76 -12.52 -3.17
CA ALA A 78 -2.63 -13.56 -3.68
C ALA A 78 -1.94 -14.36 -4.79
N GLY A 79 -1.25 -13.67 -5.71
CA GLY A 79 -0.41 -14.30 -6.73
C GLY A 79 0.65 -15.22 -6.12
N PHE A 80 1.36 -14.74 -5.09
CA PHE A 80 2.34 -15.57 -4.37
C PHE A 80 1.71 -16.82 -3.74
N ALA A 81 0.58 -16.67 -3.05
CA ALA A 81 -0.12 -17.80 -2.42
C ALA A 81 -0.57 -18.84 -3.46
N GLY A 82 -1.06 -18.39 -4.63
CA GLY A 82 -1.43 -19.26 -5.74
C GLY A 82 -0.25 -20.04 -6.33
N GLU A 83 0.92 -19.42 -6.49
CA GLU A 83 2.12 -20.15 -6.93
C GLU A 83 2.60 -21.14 -5.86
N ALA A 84 2.63 -20.72 -4.59
CA ALA A 84 2.99 -21.61 -3.48
C ALA A 84 2.08 -22.85 -3.42
N ALA A 85 0.79 -22.70 -3.72
CA ALA A 85 -0.17 -23.80 -3.77
C ALA A 85 0.12 -24.82 -4.88
N LYS A 86 0.71 -24.40 -6.00
CA LYS A 86 1.14 -25.30 -7.09
C LYS A 86 2.43 -26.04 -6.73
N GLU A 87 3.35 -25.35 -6.06
CA GLU A 87 4.69 -25.85 -5.72
C GLU A 87 4.69 -26.78 -4.51
N ASN A 88 3.73 -26.66 -3.59
CA ASN A 88 3.66 -27.46 -2.38
C ASN A 88 2.31 -28.20 -2.23
N PRO A 89 2.22 -29.44 -2.75
CA PRO A 89 1.00 -30.25 -2.65
C PRO A 89 0.53 -30.52 -1.22
N GLN A 90 1.44 -30.57 -0.24
CA GLN A 90 1.10 -30.87 1.16
C GLN A 90 0.37 -29.72 1.86
N LEU A 91 0.60 -28.49 1.41
CA LEU A 91 -0.02 -27.27 1.97
C LEU A 91 -0.98 -26.59 0.99
N LYS A 92 -1.25 -27.23 -0.16
CA LYS A 92 -2.05 -26.67 -1.24
C LYS A 92 -3.37 -26.07 -0.76
N GLU A 93 -4.15 -26.82 0.03
CA GLU A 93 -5.45 -26.34 0.51
C GLU A 93 -5.35 -25.08 1.38
N LYS A 94 -4.31 -25.00 2.21
CA LYS A 94 -4.05 -23.82 3.07
C LYS A 94 -3.61 -22.62 2.25
N PHE A 95 -2.78 -22.83 1.22
CA PHE A 95 -2.34 -21.76 0.33
C PHE A 95 -3.45 -21.27 -0.60
N ASP A 96 -4.27 -22.17 -1.14
CA ASP A 96 -5.49 -21.82 -1.89
C ASP A 96 -6.47 -21.04 -1.00
N ALA A 97 -6.60 -21.41 0.28
CA ALA A 97 -7.40 -20.64 1.24
C ALA A 97 -6.82 -19.24 1.47
N CYS A 98 -5.51 -19.10 1.71
CA CYS A 98 -4.87 -17.78 1.84
C CYS A 98 -5.06 -16.93 0.58
N GLN A 99 -4.95 -17.53 -0.61
CA GLN A 99 -5.21 -16.82 -1.87
C GLN A 99 -6.64 -16.27 -1.93
N ARG A 100 -7.65 -17.04 -1.50
CA ARG A 100 -9.04 -16.57 -1.43
C ARG A 100 -9.21 -15.42 -0.45
N GLU A 101 -8.66 -15.54 0.76
CA GLU A 101 -8.71 -14.47 1.77
C GLU A 101 -8.08 -13.17 1.24
N LEU A 102 -6.95 -13.25 0.53
CA LEU A 102 -6.30 -12.10 -0.09
C LEU A 102 -7.14 -11.47 -1.21
N ALA A 103 -7.84 -12.28 -2.00
CA ALA A 103 -8.77 -11.80 -3.00
C ALA A 103 -10.00 -11.10 -2.38
N LEU A 104 -10.48 -11.60 -1.23
CA LEU A 104 -11.55 -10.95 -0.47
C LEU A 104 -11.10 -9.59 0.08
N ILE A 105 -9.90 -9.50 0.65
CA ILE A 105 -9.32 -8.22 1.11
C ILE A 105 -9.18 -7.23 -0.05
N SER A 106 -8.62 -7.68 -1.17
CA SER A 106 -8.49 -6.86 -2.38
C SER A 106 -9.83 -6.29 -2.84
N ARG A 107 -10.89 -7.11 -2.80
CA ARG A 107 -12.25 -6.68 -3.13
C ARG A 107 -12.80 -5.68 -2.10
N GLY A 108 -12.67 -5.94 -0.80
CA GLY A 108 -13.15 -5.03 0.24
C GLY A 108 -12.50 -3.64 0.16
N LEU A 109 -11.17 -3.60 0.01
CA LEU A 109 -10.43 -2.36 -0.18
C LEU A 109 -10.82 -1.62 -1.47
N LYS A 110 -11.15 -2.37 -2.53
CA LYS A 110 -11.64 -1.78 -3.78
C LYS A 110 -13.03 -1.18 -3.61
N ASN A 111 -13.98 -1.91 -3.04
CA ASN A 111 -15.33 -1.42 -2.77
C ASN A 111 -15.28 -0.14 -1.93
N ALA A 112 -14.51 -0.15 -0.83
CA ALA A 112 -14.30 1.02 0.01
C ALA A 112 -13.76 2.24 -0.76
N SER A 113 -12.95 2.03 -1.81
CA SER A 113 -12.45 3.13 -2.65
C SER A 113 -13.52 3.72 -3.58
N GLU A 114 -14.51 2.92 -3.97
CA GLU A 114 -15.65 3.33 -4.79
C GLU A 114 -16.73 4.02 -3.94
N GLU A 115 -16.77 3.72 -2.64
CA GLU A 115 -17.82 4.10 -1.69
C GLU A 115 -17.37 5.11 -0.62
N LEU A 116 -16.22 5.78 -0.78
CA LEU A 116 -15.59 6.63 0.26
C LEU A 116 -16.47 7.70 0.95
N TYR A 117 -17.60 8.10 0.36
CA TYR A 117 -18.55 9.05 0.97
C TYR A 117 -19.68 8.38 1.77
N ASP A 118 -19.74 7.05 1.73
CA ASP A 118 -20.69 6.19 2.43
C ASP A 118 -20.02 5.61 3.69
N ASP A 119 -20.80 5.37 4.73
CA ASP A 119 -20.30 4.77 5.97
C ASP A 119 -19.86 3.31 5.76
N THR A 120 -20.40 2.65 4.73
CA THR A 120 -20.04 1.30 4.29
C THR A 120 -18.54 1.15 3.99
N ALA A 121 -17.88 2.19 3.46
CA ALA A 121 -16.46 2.13 3.12
C ALA A 121 -15.57 1.84 4.34
N TYR A 122 -15.91 2.38 5.51
CA TYR A 122 -15.18 2.08 6.73
C TYR A 122 -15.36 0.60 7.13
N PHE A 123 -16.60 0.11 7.08
CA PHE A 123 -16.94 -1.27 7.44
C PHE A 123 -16.25 -2.30 6.53
N ASP A 124 -16.28 -2.07 5.21
CA ASP A 124 -15.61 -2.92 4.21
C ASP A 124 -14.10 -3.06 4.47
N VAL A 125 -13.45 -1.98 4.94
CA VAL A 125 -12.03 -2.04 5.31
C VAL A 125 -11.84 -2.80 6.63
N THR A 126 -12.69 -2.58 7.64
CA THR A 126 -12.53 -3.25 8.93
C THR A 126 -12.78 -4.76 8.86
N ASP A 127 -13.71 -5.20 8.01
CA ASP A 127 -14.00 -6.63 7.79
C ASP A 127 -12.78 -7.39 7.24
N CYS A 128 -11.88 -6.69 6.53
CA CYS A 128 -10.63 -7.28 6.03
C CYS A 128 -9.72 -7.81 7.17
N LEU A 129 -9.89 -7.35 8.41
CA LEU A 129 -9.11 -7.81 9.57
C LEU A 129 -9.45 -9.27 9.93
N ASP A 130 -10.67 -9.74 9.68
CA ASP A 130 -11.04 -11.14 9.90
C ASP A 130 -10.38 -12.07 8.88
N ASN A 131 -10.22 -11.62 7.64
CA ASN A 131 -9.45 -12.33 6.62
C ASN A 131 -7.95 -12.42 7.03
N ILE A 132 -7.38 -11.36 7.61
CA ILE A 132 -6.03 -11.38 8.19
C ILE A 132 -5.91 -12.43 9.29
N ALA A 133 -6.85 -12.45 10.24
CA ALA A 133 -6.86 -13.42 11.33
C ALA A 133 -6.93 -14.86 10.80
N THR A 134 -7.77 -15.09 9.79
CA THR A 134 -7.90 -16.39 9.11
C THR A 134 -6.57 -16.83 8.50
N MET A 135 -5.88 -15.98 7.75
CA MET A 135 -4.57 -16.30 7.17
C MET A 135 -3.51 -16.61 8.23
N LYS A 136 -3.46 -15.83 9.32
CA LYS A 136 -2.56 -16.11 10.44
C LYS A 136 -2.80 -17.50 11.02
N ASN A 137 -4.05 -17.93 11.13
CA ASN A 137 -4.40 -19.27 11.63
C ASN A 137 -4.06 -20.39 10.65
N LEU A 138 -4.24 -20.18 9.34
CA LEU A 138 -4.00 -21.18 8.31
C LEU A 138 -2.53 -21.60 8.22
N VAL A 139 -1.61 -20.62 8.24
CA VAL A 139 -0.18 -20.85 7.95
C VAL A 139 0.77 -20.45 9.07
N GLY A 140 0.30 -19.80 10.14
CA GLY A 140 1.16 -19.21 11.19
C GLY A 140 1.99 -20.20 12.01
N LYS A 141 1.59 -21.48 12.05
CA LYS A 141 2.33 -22.54 12.75
C LYS A 141 3.28 -23.32 11.84
N ASN A 142 3.21 -23.10 10.52
CA ASN A 142 4.04 -23.82 9.57
C ASN A 142 5.44 -23.20 9.53
N THR A 143 6.47 -24.03 9.36
CA THR A 143 7.88 -23.61 9.41
C THR A 143 8.53 -23.48 8.03
N ASP A 144 7.84 -23.92 6.98
CA ASP A 144 8.32 -23.86 5.61
C ASP A 144 8.43 -22.41 5.09
N LYS A 145 9.25 -22.25 4.04
CA LYS A 145 9.58 -20.94 3.49
C LYS A 145 8.34 -20.21 2.94
N ALA A 146 7.44 -20.90 2.24
CA ALA A 146 6.28 -20.28 1.64
C ALA A 146 5.29 -19.77 2.70
N SER A 147 5.01 -20.58 3.73
CA SER A 147 4.17 -20.16 4.86
C SER A 147 4.75 -18.94 5.59
N LYS A 148 6.07 -18.92 5.84
CA LYS A 148 6.73 -17.75 6.47
C LYS A 148 6.63 -16.49 5.61
N THR A 149 6.75 -16.62 4.29
CA THR A 149 6.56 -15.51 3.36
C THR A 149 5.11 -15.02 3.39
N ILE A 150 4.12 -15.92 3.35
CA ILE A 150 2.69 -15.55 3.44
C ILE A 150 2.40 -14.84 4.76
N ILE A 151 2.94 -15.30 5.89
CA ILE A 151 2.79 -14.61 7.17
C ILE A 151 3.40 -13.21 7.15
N THR A 152 4.61 -13.07 6.59
CA THR A 152 5.24 -11.76 6.46
C THR A 152 4.39 -10.82 5.60
N MET A 153 3.85 -11.34 4.48
CA MET A 153 2.93 -10.59 3.64
C MET A 153 1.64 -10.23 4.38
N THR A 154 1.08 -11.15 5.14
CA THR A 154 -0.14 -10.95 5.96
C THR A 154 0.05 -9.83 6.96
N LEU A 155 1.16 -9.82 7.70
CA LEU A 155 1.46 -8.76 8.68
C LEU A 155 1.68 -7.39 8.02
N MET A 156 2.26 -7.36 6.82
CA MET A 156 2.39 -6.11 6.08
C MET A 156 1.04 -5.62 5.53
N LEU A 157 0.19 -6.53 5.04
CA LEU A 157 -1.15 -6.19 4.58
C LEU A 157 -2.03 -5.68 5.72
N GLU A 158 -1.89 -6.23 6.93
CA GLU A 158 -2.53 -5.70 8.14
C GLU A 158 -2.13 -4.24 8.39
N LYS A 159 -0.86 -3.87 8.20
CA LYS A 159 -0.45 -2.47 8.27
C LYS A 159 -1.11 -1.62 7.19
N PHE A 160 -1.25 -2.11 5.96
CA PHE A 160 -1.96 -1.39 4.90
C PHE A 160 -3.46 -1.25 5.18
N ILE A 161 -4.09 -2.25 5.79
CA ILE A 161 -5.49 -2.14 6.24
C ILE A 161 -5.61 -1.02 7.28
N PHE A 162 -4.68 -0.90 8.23
CA PHE A 162 -4.70 0.25 9.14
C PHE A 162 -4.51 1.60 8.44
N LEU A 163 -3.73 1.68 7.36
CA LEU A 163 -3.67 2.89 6.53
C LEU A 163 -5.02 3.17 5.85
N ALA A 164 -5.66 2.12 5.33
CA ALA A 164 -6.97 2.21 4.70
C ALA A 164 -8.06 2.66 5.70
N ILE A 165 -8.02 2.20 6.95
CA ILE A 165 -8.91 2.68 8.02
C ILE A 165 -8.70 4.17 8.27
N GLY A 166 -7.44 4.62 8.33
CA GLY A 166 -7.13 6.04 8.44
C GLY A 166 -7.67 6.83 7.24
N ALA A 167 -7.53 6.27 6.03
CA ALA A 167 -8.01 6.91 4.80
C ALA A 167 -9.52 7.09 4.78
N THR A 168 -10.30 6.05 5.09
CA THR A 168 -11.77 6.13 5.14
C THR A 168 -12.25 7.07 6.25
N SER A 169 -11.59 7.04 7.40
CA SER A 169 -11.94 7.90 8.56
C SER A 169 -11.62 9.39 8.35
N THR A 170 -10.84 9.75 7.31
CA THR A 170 -10.50 11.15 7.01
C THR A 170 -11.54 11.81 6.08
N ILE A 171 -12.46 11.04 5.48
CA ILE A 171 -13.48 11.57 4.58
C ILE A 171 -14.72 11.98 5.37
N ASP A 172 -15.19 13.20 5.15
CA ASP A 172 -16.48 13.65 5.67
C ASP A 172 -17.61 12.94 4.92
N ILE A 173 -18.39 12.13 5.64
CA ILE A 173 -19.57 11.42 5.14
C ILE A 173 -20.62 12.45 4.70
N LYS A 174 -21.19 12.26 3.51
CA LYS A 174 -22.29 13.11 3.04
C LYS A 174 -23.59 12.64 3.68
N THR A 175 -24.03 13.33 4.73
CA THR A 175 -25.38 13.21 5.32
C THR A 175 -26.46 13.80 4.42
#